data_AF-A0A9P6FU81-F1
#
_entry.id   AF-A0A9P6FU81-F1
#
_cell.length_a   1.000
_cell.length_b   1.000
_cell.length_c   1.000
_cell.angle_alpha   90.00
_cell.angle_beta   90.00
_cell.angle_gamma   90.00
#
_symmetry.space_group_name_H-M   'P 1'
#
loop_
_entity.id
_entity.type
_entity.pdbx_description
1 polymer ?
#
loop_
_entity_poly.entity_id
_entity_poly.type
_entity_poly.pdbx_seq_one_letter_code
_entity_poly.pdbx_strand_id
1 'polypeptide(L)'
;MSTRQERKGSKSLSTKRHSAQLQQQHHHHHRLQSSTSTIDRPSPMTLTMYLAQVHQGILRLDASKLCMYLKVHSKQTDNLLIDSNEHVYKIEEECRKIFSPVWTEVVFHHIMACRAVATKDYSTAYTEQNATVNAFLREFINMNCWSLDVLYMLNEDLRTLAIQADKQAIENGDNPSKLEDCARTLNKSFTQCITDRSPMDESRKWGTYYMIALLFKTYFKLKSHNLCKSIIRATTVATLPRLEEFPLSHQVMARYYLGVLAFFNDDFKKAEADLQFACDNTPKQYQNNRRLILHYLIPTKLVDGFVPSNALLEETPEIHEIYGPLTTAIKTGNVQIFDEVLSKAAPRLVSLGTYLTVERARNVVVRTLFNRVYKIMDGSSRLPISVFQSALAFVKVELEEDEVECMIAQMIYQIEWSVTKPC
;
A
#
# COMPACT_ATOMS: atom_id res chain seq x y z
N MET A 1 0.38 -5.13 49.87
CA MET A 1 0.23 -5.94 48.63
C MET A 1 -1.12 -5.75 47.90
N SER A 2 -2.07 -4.93 48.38
CA SER A 2 -3.42 -4.84 47.77
C SER A 2 -3.59 -3.75 46.69
N THR A 3 -2.69 -2.76 46.57
CA THR A 3 -2.88 -1.59 45.68
C THR A 3 -2.29 -1.74 44.27
N ARG A 4 -1.56 -2.84 43.99
CA ARG A 4 -0.92 -3.07 42.67
C ARG A 4 -1.77 -3.93 41.72
N GLN A 5 -2.79 -4.62 42.23
CA GLN A 5 -3.70 -5.46 41.44
C GLN A 5 -4.88 -4.66 40.85
N GLU A 6 -5.40 -3.65 41.56
CA GLU A 6 -6.53 -2.84 41.07
C GLU A 6 -6.15 -1.91 39.90
N ARG A 7 -4.91 -1.40 39.85
CA ARG A 7 -4.40 -0.58 38.72
C ARG A 7 -4.15 -1.36 37.44
N LYS A 8 -3.94 -2.69 37.51
CA LYS A 8 -3.81 -3.55 36.33
C LYS A 8 -5.18 -3.94 35.75
N GLY A 9 -6.19 -4.13 36.61
CA GLY A 9 -7.58 -4.38 36.19
C GLY A 9 -8.20 -3.18 35.47
N SER A 10 -8.03 -1.98 36.01
CA SER A 10 -8.62 -0.75 35.45
C SER A 10 -8.01 -0.34 34.09
N LYS A 11 -6.69 -0.50 33.89
CA LYS A 11 -6.06 -0.28 32.57
C LYS A 11 -6.50 -1.33 31.53
N SER A 12 -6.64 -2.60 31.91
CA SER A 12 -7.11 -3.66 31.00
C SER A 12 -8.57 -3.47 30.57
N LEU A 13 -9.43 -2.94 31.43
CA LEU A 13 -10.84 -2.66 31.13
C LEU A 13 -11.01 -1.40 30.26
N SER A 14 -10.14 -0.40 30.40
CA SER A 14 -10.12 0.81 29.56
C SER A 14 -9.73 0.49 28.11
N THR A 15 -8.66 -0.28 27.91
CA THR A 15 -8.18 -0.65 26.56
C THR A 15 -9.19 -1.55 25.83
N LYS A 16 -9.87 -2.46 26.53
CA LYS A 16 -10.93 -3.31 25.96
C LYS A 16 -12.20 -2.53 25.60
N ARG A 17 -12.55 -1.48 26.34
CA ARG A 17 -13.69 -0.60 26.02
C ARG A 17 -13.40 0.27 24.79
N HIS A 18 -12.16 0.73 24.63
CA HIS A 18 -11.76 1.55 23.49
C HIS A 18 -11.65 0.74 22.19
N SER A 19 -11.10 -0.49 22.25
CA SER A 19 -11.10 -1.40 21.10
C SER A 19 -12.52 -1.83 20.69
N ALA A 20 -13.44 -1.96 21.66
CA ALA A 20 -14.84 -2.27 21.40
C ALA A 20 -15.60 -1.07 20.77
N GLN A 21 -15.28 0.18 21.14
CA GLN A 21 -15.86 1.37 20.51
C GLN A 21 -15.40 1.55 19.07
N LEU A 22 -14.11 1.33 18.78
CA LEU A 22 -13.57 1.36 17.41
C LEU A 22 -14.16 0.21 16.55
N GLN A 23 -14.34 -0.99 17.11
CA GLN A 23 -15.00 -2.10 16.40
C GLN A 23 -16.51 -1.90 16.21
N GLN A 24 -17.22 -1.26 17.15
CA GLN A 24 -18.64 -0.94 17.00
C GLN A 24 -18.89 0.16 15.95
N GLN A 25 -18.00 1.14 15.82
CA GLN A 25 -18.07 2.13 14.73
C GLN A 25 -17.90 1.47 13.34
N HIS A 26 -17.05 0.44 13.24
CA HIS A 26 -16.91 -0.34 12.00
C HIS A 26 -18.10 -1.27 11.71
N HIS A 27 -18.76 -1.84 12.74
CA HIS A 27 -19.97 -2.65 12.55
C HIS A 27 -21.21 -1.82 12.17
N HIS A 28 -21.26 -0.54 12.54
CA HIS A 28 -22.36 0.33 12.12
C HIS A 28 -22.28 0.70 10.62
N HIS A 29 -21.08 0.73 10.05
CA HIS A 29 -20.87 0.97 8.62
C HIS A 29 -21.34 -0.20 7.72
N HIS A 30 -21.42 -1.42 8.25
CA HIS A 30 -21.88 -2.60 7.50
C HIS A 30 -23.39 -2.86 7.57
N ARG A 31 -24.14 -2.13 8.42
CA ARG A 31 -25.57 -2.38 8.66
C ARG A 31 -26.51 -1.32 8.07
N LEU A 32 -26.03 -0.51 7.12
CA LEU A 32 -26.81 0.50 6.39
C LEU A 32 -27.15 0.08 4.94
N GLN A 33 -26.94 -1.18 4.57
CA GLN A 33 -27.33 -1.73 3.27
C GLN A 33 -28.47 -2.75 3.38
N SER A 34 -29.60 -2.38 3.99
CA SER A 34 -30.85 -3.14 3.85
C SER A 34 -32.07 -2.36 4.38
N SER A 35 -32.48 -1.33 3.67
CA SER A 35 -33.87 -0.85 3.71
C SER A 35 -34.14 0.04 2.50
N THR A 36 -34.67 -0.56 1.45
CA THR A 36 -35.26 0.13 0.31
C THR A 36 -36.59 0.74 0.73
N SER A 37 -36.62 2.06 0.92
CA SER A 37 -37.85 2.86 0.98
C SER A 37 -37.63 4.17 0.21
N THR A 38 -38.35 4.29 -0.90
CA THR A 38 -38.77 5.54 -1.60
C THR A 38 -37.82 6.74 -1.47
N ILE A 39 -37.03 6.96 -2.54
CA ILE A 39 -36.08 8.07 -2.69
C ILE A 39 -36.87 9.37 -2.91
N ASP A 40 -37.10 10.14 -1.85
CA ASP A 40 -37.23 11.58 -1.94
C ASP A 40 -35.90 12.15 -2.44
N ARG A 41 -35.93 12.98 -3.48
CA ARG A 41 -34.73 13.71 -3.93
C ARG A 41 -34.29 14.65 -2.81
N PRO A 42 -33.06 14.54 -2.27
CA PRO A 42 -32.60 15.47 -1.26
C PRO A 42 -32.54 16.89 -1.85
N SER A 43 -33.09 17.86 -1.11
CA SER A 43 -33.06 19.28 -1.48
C SER A 43 -31.63 19.77 -1.74
N PRO A 44 -31.40 20.69 -2.69
CA PRO A 44 -30.07 21.24 -2.96
C PRO A 44 -29.52 21.91 -1.69
N MET A 45 -28.28 21.57 -1.34
CA MET A 45 -27.61 22.09 -0.15
C MET A 45 -27.07 23.49 -0.46
N THR A 46 -27.50 24.51 0.29
CA THR A 46 -26.98 25.87 0.14
C THR A 46 -25.59 26.01 0.78
N LEU A 47 -24.82 27.03 0.36
CA LEU A 47 -23.51 27.33 0.96
C LEU A 47 -23.63 27.52 2.49
N THR A 48 -24.60 28.28 2.97
CA THR A 48 -24.83 28.50 4.41
C THR A 48 -25.09 27.18 5.15
N MET A 49 -25.89 26.28 4.57
CA MET A 49 -26.14 24.97 5.18
C MET A 49 -24.86 24.14 5.24
N TYR A 50 -24.08 24.12 4.16
CA TYR A 50 -22.79 23.42 4.10
C TYR A 50 -21.83 23.94 5.17
N LEU A 51 -21.62 25.26 5.26
CA LEU A 51 -20.72 25.86 6.25
C LEU A 51 -21.17 25.55 7.68
N ALA A 52 -22.48 25.56 7.95
CA ALA A 52 -23.03 25.17 9.24
C ALA A 52 -22.76 23.69 9.59
N GLN A 53 -22.84 22.78 8.62
CA GLN A 53 -22.53 21.36 8.84
C GLN A 53 -21.05 21.13 9.12
N VAL A 54 -20.16 21.81 8.39
CA VAL A 54 -18.71 21.76 8.64
C VAL A 54 -18.40 22.32 10.03
N HIS A 55 -18.96 23.48 10.39
CA HIS A 55 -18.77 24.09 11.70
C HIS A 55 -19.23 23.17 12.84
N GLN A 56 -20.38 22.52 12.67
CA GLN A 56 -20.86 21.53 13.64
C GLN A 56 -19.90 20.33 13.76
N GLY A 57 -19.32 19.86 12.66
CA GLY A 57 -18.31 18.81 12.67
C GLY A 57 -17.05 19.21 13.46
N ILE A 58 -16.58 20.45 13.27
CA ILE A 58 -15.45 21.01 14.02
C ILE A 58 -15.77 21.08 15.52
N LEU A 59 -16.90 21.67 15.91
CA LEU A 59 -17.28 21.82 17.32
C LEU A 59 -17.46 20.48 18.04
N ARG A 60 -17.92 19.45 17.33
CA ARG A 60 -18.16 18.10 17.89
C ARG A 60 -16.95 17.19 17.79
N LEU A 61 -15.84 17.64 17.20
CA LEU A 61 -14.67 16.80 16.90
C LEU A 61 -15.05 15.54 16.12
N ASP A 62 -16.01 15.68 15.19
CA ASP A 62 -16.58 14.58 14.43
C ASP A 62 -15.87 14.45 13.07
N ALA A 63 -14.82 13.63 13.06
CA ALA A 63 -14.04 13.40 11.86
C ALA A 63 -14.84 12.74 10.72
N SER A 64 -15.78 11.85 11.02
CA SER A 64 -16.60 11.20 10.01
C SER A 64 -17.44 12.22 9.26
N LYS A 65 -18.06 13.14 10.00
CA LYS A 65 -18.79 14.26 9.42
C LYS A 65 -17.88 15.17 8.60
N LEU A 66 -16.72 15.56 9.13
CA LEU A 66 -15.79 16.40 8.37
C LEU A 66 -15.30 15.72 7.09
N CYS A 67 -15.02 14.42 7.11
CA CYS A 67 -14.67 13.65 5.91
C CYS A 67 -15.80 13.60 4.87
N MET A 68 -17.06 13.66 5.28
CA MET A 68 -18.19 13.70 4.37
C MET A 68 -18.31 15.04 3.64
N TYR A 69 -18.00 16.15 4.31
CA TYR A 69 -18.16 17.50 3.76
C TYR A 69 -16.88 18.07 3.13
N LEU A 70 -15.69 17.67 3.61
CA LEU A 70 -14.41 18.18 3.13
C LEU A 70 -13.72 17.27 2.10
N LYS A 71 -14.45 16.28 1.56
CA LYS A 71 -13.95 15.40 0.51
C LYS A 71 -14.32 15.93 -0.86
N VAL A 72 -13.32 16.08 -1.73
CA VAL A 72 -13.44 16.76 -3.03
C VAL A 72 -14.48 16.09 -3.94
N HIS A 73 -14.56 14.75 -3.94
CA HIS A 73 -15.51 13.97 -4.75
C HIS A 73 -16.62 13.33 -3.90
N SER A 74 -17.35 14.13 -3.12
CA SER A 74 -18.50 13.65 -2.36
C SER A 74 -19.81 14.07 -3.03
N LYS A 75 -20.88 13.26 -2.86
CA LYS A 75 -22.23 13.63 -3.33
C LYS A 75 -22.70 14.98 -2.76
N GLN A 76 -22.17 15.37 -1.60
CA GLN A 76 -22.48 16.60 -0.90
C GLN A 76 -21.76 17.80 -1.51
N THR A 77 -20.49 17.64 -1.89
CA THR A 77 -19.69 18.67 -2.57
C THR A 77 -20.11 18.82 -4.03
N ASP A 78 -20.41 17.73 -4.74
CA ASP A 78 -20.88 17.77 -6.13
C ASP A 78 -22.14 18.65 -6.31
N ASN A 79 -23.05 18.63 -5.33
CA ASN A 79 -24.26 19.44 -5.33
C ASN A 79 -24.01 20.92 -4.97
N LEU A 80 -22.90 21.24 -4.30
CA LEU A 80 -22.48 22.61 -3.98
C LEU A 80 -21.93 23.34 -5.21
N LEU A 81 -21.44 22.57 -6.19
CA LEU A 81 -20.53 23.02 -7.25
C LEU A 81 -21.19 23.46 -8.56
N ILE A 82 -22.51 23.36 -8.67
CA ILE A 82 -23.23 23.67 -9.91
C ILE A 82 -23.89 25.06 -9.87
N ASP A 83 -24.10 25.67 -8.70
CA ASP A 83 -25.01 26.83 -8.59
C ASP A 83 -24.39 28.15 -8.06
N SER A 84 -23.11 28.20 -7.70
CA SER A 84 -22.54 29.45 -7.14
C SER A 84 -21.86 30.31 -8.21
N ASN A 85 -22.65 31.12 -8.92
CA ASN A 85 -22.18 32.39 -9.53
C ASN A 85 -21.67 33.40 -8.46
N GLU A 86 -21.59 33.00 -7.20
CA GLU A 86 -21.02 33.78 -6.12
C GLU A 86 -19.53 34.05 -6.36
N HIS A 87 -19.20 35.34 -6.29
CA HIS A 87 -17.82 35.81 -6.37
C HIS A 87 -16.99 35.24 -5.20
N VAL A 88 -15.73 34.90 -5.50
CA VAL A 88 -14.76 34.33 -4.56
C VAL A 88 -14.69 35.11 -3.23
N TYR A 89 -14.74 36.45 -3.28
CA TYR A 89 -14.68 37.29 -2.08
C TYR A 89 -15.83 37.04 -1.10
N LYS A 90 -17.05 36.72 -1.60
CA LYS A 90 -18.22 36.47 -0.75
C LYS A 90 -18.06 35.16 0.01
N ILE A 91 -17.56 34.12 -0.65
CA ILE A 91 -17.31 32.82 -0.03
C ILE A 91 -16.32 32.97 1.13
N GLU A 92 -15.25 33.72 0.91
CA GLU A 92 -14.24 33.97 1.95
C GLU A 92 -14.82 34.76 3.13
N GLU A 93 -15.65 35.78 2.86
CA GLU A 93 -16.33 36.56 3.90
C GLU A 93 -17.30 35.71 4.73
N GLU A 94 -18.10 34.85 4.10
CA GLU A 94 -19.01 33.93 4.79
C GLU A 94 -18.25 32.88 5.62
N CYS A 95 -17.11 32.39 5.13
CA CYS A 95 -16.24 31.51 5.90
C CYS A 95 -15.69 32.24 7.15
N ARG A 96 -15.22 33.49 7.00
CA ARG A 96 -14.70 34.31 8.10
C ARG A 96 -15.73 34.58 9.20
N LYS A 97 -17.02 34.68 8.85
CA LYS A 97 -18.10 34.88 9.82
C LYS A 97 -18.32 33.68 10.73
N ILE A 98 -17.98 32.47 10.27
CA ILE A 98 -18.33 31.21 10.94
C ILE A 98 -17.11 30.53 11.58
N PHE A 99 -15.94 30.59 10.94
CA PHE A 99 -14.78 29.80 11.33
C PHE A 99 -13.66 30.63 11.96
N SER A 100 -12.82 29.97 12.75
CA SER A 100 -11.51 30.53 13.14
C SER A 100 -10.64 30.84 11.91
N PRO A 101 -9.59 31.67 12.02
CA PRO A 101 -8.73 32.00 10.87
C PRO A 101 -8.16 30.78 10.13
N VAL A 102 -7.66 29.77 10.84
CA VAL A 102 -7.08 28.57 10.20
C VAL A 102 -8.17 27.74 9.51
N TRP A 103 -9.31 27.52 10.16
CA TRP A 103 -10.42 26.78 9.57
C TRP A 103 -11.09 27.53 8.42
N THR A 104 -11.08 28.86 8.42
CA THR A 104 -11.50 29.69 7.28
C THR A 104 -10.66 29.33 6.06
N GLU A 105 -9.33 29.31 6.19
CA GLU A 105 -8.44 28.94 5.07
C GLU A 105 -8.68 27.50 4.60
N VAL A 106 -8.82 26.55 5.52
CA VAL A 106 -9.09 25.13 5.18
C VAL A 106 -10.37 25.01 4.35
N VAL A 107 -11.47 25.60 4.82
CA VAL A 107 -12.77 25.48 4.14
C VAL A 107 -12.79 26.25 2.84
N PHE A 108 -12.22 27.45 2.81
CA PHE A 108 -12.14 28.29 1.61
C PHE A 108 -11.36 27.60 0.48
N HIS A 109 -10.13 27.16 0.74
CA HIS A 109 -9.31 26.48 -0.25
C HIS A 109 -9.93 25.15 -0.68
N HIS A 110 -10.60 24.45 0.22
CA HIS A 110 -11.33 23.24 -0.15
C HIS A 110 -12.46 23.53 -1.16
N ILE A 111 -13.26 24.58 -0.94
CA ILE A 111 -14.31 24.99 -1.88
C ILE A 111 -13.68 25.39 -3.23
N MET A 112 -12.57 26.12 -3.23
CA MET A 112 -11.87 26.50 -4.46
C MET A 112 -11.33 25.28 -5.21
N ALA A 113 -10.75 24.31 -4.51
CA ALA A 113 -10.31 23.04 -5.09
C ALA A 113 -11.48 22.30 -5.76
N CYS A 114 -12.62 22.22 -5.08
CA CYS A 114 -13.82 21.60 -5.63
C CYS A 114 -14.34 22.33 -6.89
N ARG A 115 -14.33 23.67 -6.91
CA ARG A 115 -14.70 24.47 -8.10
C ARG A 115 -13.77 24.19 -9.28
N ALA A 116 -12.47 24.14 -9.03
CA ALA A 116 -11.48 23.84 -10.07
C ALA A 116 -11.63 22.40 -10.62
N VAL A 117 -11.97 21.43 -9.76
CA VAL A 117 -12.33 20.07 -10.21
C VAL A 117 -13.58 20.07 -11.10
N ALA A 118 -14.61 20.84 -10.75
CA ALA A 118 -15.83 20.94 -11.55
C ALA A 118 -15.56 21.51 -12.96
N THR A 119 -14.59 22.42 -13.09
CA THR A 119 -14.13 22.97 -14.37
C THR A 119 -13.03 22.15 -15.04
N LYS A 120 -12.64 21.00 -14.47
CA LYS A 120 -11.54 20.13 -14.93
C LYS A 120 -10.17 20.83 -15.02
N ASP A 121 -9.96 21.86 -14.20
CA ASP A 121 -8.65 22.48 -13.99
C ASP A 121 -7.95 21.79 -12.80
N TYR A 122 -7.26 20.68 -13.09
CA TYR A 122 -6.63 19.89 -12.04
C TYR A 122 -5.36 20.55 -11.48
N SER A 123 -4.71 21.43 -12.24
CA SER A 123 -3.55 22.18 -11.77
C SER A 123 -3.92 23.16 -10.65
N THR A 124 -5.00 23.93 -10.86
CA THR A 124 -5.55 24.80 -9.82
C THR A 124 -6.13 23.98 -8.68
N ALA A 125 -6.89 22.92 -8.98
CA ALA A 125 -7.46 22.06 -7.95
C ALA A 125 -6.41 21.47 -7.01
N TYR A 126 -5.29 21.00 -7.55
CA TYR A 126 -4.17 20.51 -6.74
C TYR A 126 -3.58 21.63 -5.87
N THR A 127 -3.38 22.82 -6.43
CA THR A 127 -2.78 23.95 -5.73
C THR A 127 -3.64 24.37 -4.54
N GLU A 128 -4.95 24.49 -4.75
CA GLU A 128 -5.93 24.79 -3.71
C GLU A 128 -6.02 23.66 -2.66
N GLN A 129 -6.08 22.40 -3.08
CA GLN A 129 -6.09 21.28 -2.12
C GLN A 129 -4.79 21.20 -1.32
N ASN A 130 -3.64 21.52 -1.91
CA ASN A 130 -2.37 21.60 -1.20
C ASN A 130 -2.40 22.73 -0.18
N ALA A 131 -3.02 23.88 -0.49
CA ALA A 131 -3.24 24.96 0.47
C ALA A 131 -4.15 24.50 1.62
N THR A 132 -5.25 23.79 1.33
CA THR A 132 -6.14 23.16 2.32
C THR A 132 -5.36 22.26 3.29
N VAL A 133 -4.53 21.35 2.76
CA VAL A 133 -3.73 20.43 3.59
C VAL A 133 -2.73 21.20 4.45
N ASN A 134 -2.00 22.16 3.88
CA ASN A 134 -1.02 22.95 4.65
C ASN A 134 -1.70 23.81 5.72
N ALA A 135 -2.89 24.37 5.46
CA ALA A 135 -3.68 25.08 6.46
C ALA A 135 -4.15 24.15 7.58
N PHE A 136 -4.69 22.98 7.24
CA PHE A 136 -5.11 21.98 8.20
C PHE A 136 -3.95 21.51 9.09
N LEU A 137 -2.76 21.29 8.51
CA LEU A 137 -1.56 20.90 9.25
C LEU A 137 -1.08 21.94 10.27
N ARG A 138 -1.49 23.22 10.16
CA ARG A 138 -1.18 24.22 11.19
C ARG A 138 -2.01 24.01 12.45
N GLU A 139 -3.29 23.67 12.29
CA GLU A 139 -4.15 23.36 13.43
C GLU A 139 -3.98 21.92 13.93
N PHE A 140 -3.66 20.99 13.04
CA PHE A 140 -3.47 19.57 13.35
C PHE A 140 -2.44 19.32 14.46
N ILE A 141 -1.42 20.19 14.60
CA ILE A 141 -0.42 20.15 15.67
C ILE A 141 -1.06 20.21 17.06
N ASN A 142 -2.17 20.93 17.19
CA ASN A 142 -2.89 21.16 18.44
C ASN A 142 -4.07 20.18 18.63
N MET A 143 -4.33 19.31 17.65
CA MET A 143 -5.38 18.29 17.73
C MET A 143 -4.84 16.96 18.26
N ASN A 144 -5.74 16.09 18.69
CA ASN A 144 -5.42 14.71 19.09
C ASN A 144 -5.82 13.71 17.97
N CYS A 145 -5.78 12.42 18.28
CA CYS A 145 -6.03 11.35 17.31
C CYS A 145 -7.41 11.36 16.62
N TRP A 146 -8.41 12.09 17.12
CA TRP A 146 -9.74 12.16 16.48
C TRP A 146 -9.65 12.69 15.04
N SER A 147 -8.70 13.60 14.77
CA SER A 147 -8.58 14.30 13.47
C SER A 147 -7.83 13.51 12.40
N LEU A 148 -7.38 12.30 12.72
CA LEU A 148 -6.60 11.46 11.82
C LEU A 148 -7.36 11.07 10.55
N ASP A 149 -8.66 10.77 10.65
CA ASP A 149 -9.44 10.42 9.45
C ASP A 149 -9.56 11.60 8.48
N VAL A 150 -9.64 12.84 9.00
CA VAL A 150 -9.63 14.05 8.18
C VAL A 150 -8.27 14.24 7.51
N LEU A 151 -7.17 14.02 8.26
CA LEU A 151 -5.82 14.04 7.69
C LEU A 151 -5.70 13.05 6.53
N TYR A 152 -6.14 11.80 6.74
CA TYR A 152 -6.06 10.74 5.74
C TYR A 152 -6.82 11.14 4.46
N MET A 153 -8.07 11.56 4.61
CA MET A 153 -8.92 11.97 3.50
C MET A 153 -8.30 13.13 2.70
N LEU A 154 -7.86 14.21 3.38
CA LEU A 154 -7.31 15.38 2.71
C LEU A 154 -6.03 15.05 1.93
N ASN A 155 -5.18 14.19 2.48
CA ASN A 155 -3.94 13.76 1.82
C ASN A 155 -4.20 12.76 0.68
N GLU A 156 -5.24 11.92 0.77
CA GLU A 156 -5.66 11.06 -0.35
C GLU A 156 -6.21 11.86 -1.53
N ASP A 157 -7.05 12.86 -1.25
CA ASP A 157 -7.56 13.79 -2.27
C ASP A 157 -6.41 14.57 -2.91
N LEU A 158 -5.47 15.08 -2.11
CA LEU A 158 -4.26 15.76 -2.60
C LEU A 158 -3.48 14.88 -3.58
N ARG A 159 -3.23 13.60 -3.22
CA ARG A 159 -2.52 12.66 -4.08
C ARG A 159 -3.28 12.37 -5.37
N THR A 160 -4.60 12.23 -5.28
CA THR A 160 -5.45 11.95 -6.45
C THR A 160 -5.43 13.12 -7.43
N LEU A 161 -5.58 14.35 -6.92
CA LEU A 161 -5.50 15.57 -7.72
C LEU A 161 -4.09 15.77 -8.31
N ALA A 162 -3.03 15.46 -7.56
CA ALA A 162 -1.66 15.54 -8.08
C ALA A 162 -1.46 14.63 -9.31
N ILE A 163 -1.99 13.41 -9.26
CA ILE A 163 -1.92 12.46 -10.39
C ILE A 163 -2.71 12.98 -11.59
N GLN A 164 -3.88 13.57 -11.37
CA GLN A 164 -4.71 14.13 -12.44
C GLN A 164 -4.05 15.39 -13.06
N ALA A 165 -3.49 16.26 -12.22
CA ALA A 165 -2.79 17.46 -12.63
C ALA A 165 -1.54 17.14 -13.47
N ASP A 166 -0.71 16.18 -13.04
CA ASP A 166 0.46 15.76 -13.81
C ASP A 166 0.07 15.10 -15.13
N LYS A 167 -1.04 14.34 -15.16
CA LYS A 167 -1.56 13.79 -16.40
C LYS A 167 -1.98 14.90 -17.37
N GLN A 168 -2.70 15.91 -16.88
CA GLN A 168 -3.11 17.08 -17.65
C GLN A 168 -1.90 17.89 -18.14
N ALA A 169 -0.88 18.06 -17.30
CA ALA A 169 0.36 18.74 -17.68
C ALA A 169 1.06 18.01 -18.83
N ILE A 170 1.19 16.68 -18.75
CA ILE A 170 1.76 15.87 -19.84
C ILE A 170 0.97 16.03 -21.14
N GLU A 171 -0.37 16.00 -21.07
CA GLU A 171 -1.26 16.19 -22.23
C GLU A 171 -1.09 17.58 -22.87
N ASN A 172 -0.81 18.60 -22.06
CA ASN A 172 -0.57 19.97 -22.51
C ASN A 172 0.88 20.27 -22.92
N GLY A 173 1.82 19.34 -22.72
CA GLY A 173 3.25 19.55 -22.95
C GLY A 173 3.99 20.31 -21.83
N ASP A 174 3.35 20.47 -20.67
CA ASP A 174 3.92 21.09 -19.47
C ASP A 174 4.69 20.08 -18.60
N ASN A 175 5.49 20.57 -17.65
CA ASN A 175 6.27 19.73 -16.75
C ASN A 175 5.41 19.11 -15.61
N PRO A 176 5.29 17.77 -15.51
CA PRO A 176 4.55 17.10 -14.43
C PRO A 176 5.35 17.12 -13.11
N SER A 177 5.04 18.08 -12.25
CA SER A 177 5.75 18.32 -10.98
C SER A 177 4.87 18.17 -9.73
N LYS A 178 3.55 18.08 -9.89
CA LYS A 178 2.60 18.13 -8.77
C LYS A 178 2.67 16.89 -7.90
N LEU A 179 2.95 15.71 -8.46
CA LEU A 179 3.11 14.49 -7.66
C LEU A 179 4.38 14.51 -6.81
N GLU A 180 5.46 15.15 -7.28
CA GLU A 180 6.67 15.35 -6.49
C GLU A 180 6.42 16.32 -5.33
N ASP A 181 5.76 17.45 -5.60
CA ASP A 181 5.34 18.40 -4.57
C ASP A 181 4.38 17.75 -3.56
N CYS A 182 3.46 16.91 -4.02
CA CYS A 182 2.55 16.16 -3.17
C CYS A 182 3.33 15.30 -2.18
N ALA A 183 4.38 14.60 -2.64
CA ALA A 183 5.22 13.79 -1.77
C ALA A 183 5.86 14.63 -0.65
N ARG A 184 6.27 15.87 -0.93
CA ARG A 184 6.81 16.80 0.09
C ARG A 184 5.75 17.14 1.14
N THR A 185 4.51 17.42 0.74
CA THR A 185 3.41 17.68 1.67
C THR A 185 3.04 16.44 2.49
N LEU A 186 2.97 15.25 1.86
CA LEU A 186 2.75 13.98 2.56
C LEU A 186 3.83 13.71 3.61
N ASN A 187 5.09 14.09 3.35
CA ASN A 187 6.18 13.97 4.34
C ASN A 187 5.95 14.87 5.55
N LYS A 188 5.42 16.10 5.36
CA LYS A 188 5.08 16.99 6.49
C LYS A 188 4.00 16.34 7.36
N SER A 189 2.94 15.83 6.74
CA SER A 189 1.86 15.11 7.44
C SER A 189 2.39 13.89 8.22
N PHE A 190 3.23 13.07 7.59
CA PHE A 190 3.92 11.95 8.25
C PHE A 190 4.76 12.42 9.45
N THR A 191 5.55 13.47 9.26
CA THR A 191 6.44 14.02 10.28
C THR A 191 5.64 14.50 11.50
N GLN A 192 4.51 15.19 11.27
CA GLN A 192 3.65 15.64 12.36
C GLN A 192 2.99 14.47 13.13
N CYS A 193 2.71 13.35 12.47
CA CYS A 193 2.21 12.15 13.16
C CYS A 193 3.31 11.49 14.02
N ILE A 194 4.49 11.24 13.44
CA ILE A 194 5.54 10.43 14.09
C ILE A 194 6.24 11.18 15.23
N THR A 195 6.31 12.51 15.15
CA THR A 195 6.96 13.37 16.16
C THR A 195 6.02 13.81 17.28
N ASP A 196 4.74 13.40 17.24
CA ASP A 196 3.77 13.76 18.27
C ASP A 196 4.20 13.27 19.66
N ARG A 197 4.10 14.17 20.64
CA ARG A 197 4.56 13.95 22.03
C ARG A 197 3.41 13.75 23.00
N SER A 198 2.17 13.77 22.49
CA SER A 198 0.97 13.53 23.28
C SER A 198 0.97 12.12 23.89
N PRO A 199 0.26 11.90 25.00
CA PRO A 199 0.01 10.57 25.55
C PRO A 199 -0.54 9.61 24.48
N MET A 200 -0.16 8.33 24.54
CA MET A 200 -0.39 7.38 23.44
C MET A 200 -1.88 7.12 23.16
N ASP A 201 -2.74 7.27 24.15
CA ASP A 201 -4.20 7.18 24.06
C ASP A 201 -4.83 8.28 23.20
N GLU A 202 -4.19 9.44 23.10
CA GLU A 202 -4.65 10.59 22.31
C GLU A 202 -3.70 10.92 21.15
N SER A 203 -2.63 10.15 20.98
CA SER A 203 -1.53 10.52 20.10
C SER A 203 -1.85 10.36 18.62
N ARG A 204 -1.37 11.31 17.82
CA ARG A 204 -1.43 11.25 16.35
C ARG A 204 -0.45 10.23 15.74
N LYS A 205 0.38 9.58 16.56
CA LYS A 205 1.23 8.44 16.15
C LYS A 205 0.43 7.28 15.58
N TRP A 206 -0.86 7.16 15.91
CA TRP A 206 -1.75 6.17 15.28
C TRP A 206 -1.92 6.39 13.77
N GLY A 207 -1.62 7.59 13.25
CA GLY A 207 -1.61 7.88 11.82
C GLY A 207 -0.33 7.58 11.07
N THR A 208 0.75 7.23 11.77
CA THR A 208 2.07 7.04 11.15
C THR A 208 2.04 6.00 10.03
N TYR A 209 1.48 4.81 10.26
CA TYR A 209 1.48 3.75 9.23
C TYR A 209 0.59 4.05 8.03
N TYR A 210 -0.52 4.77 8.23
CA TYR A 210 -1.35 5.22 7.11
C TYR A 210 -0.59 6.19 6.21
N MET A 211 0.06 7.20 6.83
CA MET A 211 0.83 8.18 6.09
C MET A 211 2.05 7.58 5.38
N ILE A 212 2.72 6.59 6.00
CA ILE A 212 3.79 5.83 5.35
C ILE A 212 3.28 5.17 4.08
N ALA A 213 2.14 4.51 4.15
CA ALA A 213 1.62 3.81 3.00
C ALA A 213 1.20 4.77 1.87
N LEU A 214 0.63 5.93 2.21
CA LEU A 214 0.32 6.95 1.21
C LEU A 214 1.59 7.53 0.58
N LEU A 215 2.64 7.78 1.38
CA LEU A 215 3.96 8.18 0.89
C LEU A 215 4.55 7.14 -0.05
N PHE A 216 4.51 5.86 0.33
CA PHE A 216 5.06 4.79 -0.50
C PHE A 216 4.26 4.62 -1.79
N LYS A 217 2.92 4.66 -1.74
CA LYS A 217 2.08 4.74 -2.95
C LYS A 217 2.51 5.88 -3.90
N THR A 218 2.97 6.99 -3.36
CA THR A 218 3.46 8.14 -4.15
C THR A 218 4.88 7.92 -4.67
N TYR A 219 5.83 7.50 -3.82
CA TYR A 219 7.21 7.25 -4.22
C TYR A 219 7.36 6.14 -5.26
N PHE A 220 6.60 5.06 -5.14
CA PHE A 220 6.59 3.99 -6.14
C PHE A 220 6.10 4.50 -7.49
N LYS A 221 5.07 5.37 -7.50
CA LYS A 221 4.59 6.00 -8.73
C LYS A 221 5.62 6.95 -9.35
N LEU A 222 6.39 7.66 -8.51
CA LEU A 222 7.53 8.50 -8.90
C LEU A 222 8.81 7.69 -9.20
N LYS A 223 8.78 6.36 -9.13
CA LYS A 223 9.95 5.47 -9.24
C LYS A 223 11.11 5.82 -8.28
N SER A 224 10.81 6.52 -7.19
CA SER A 224 11.77 7.07 -6.22
C SER A 224 11.91 6.18 -4.97
N HIS A 225 12.09 4.87 -5.17
CA HIS A 225 12.08 3.84 -4.11
C HIS A 225 13.13 4.09 -3.01
N ASN A 226 14.24 4.76 -3.34
CA ASN A 226 15.30 5.09 -2.39
C ASN A 226 14.81 5.97 -1.23
N LEU A 227 13.79 6.82 -1.47
CA LEU A 227 13.20 7.68 -0.45
C LEU A 227 12.43 6.89 0.62
N CYS A 228 12.02 5.66 0.32
CA CYS A 228 11.35 4.81 1.31
C CYS A 228 12.27 4.43 2.48
N LYS A 229 13.59 4.35 2.24
CA LYS A 229 14.59 3.97 3.26
C LYS A 229 14.64 4.98 4.42
N SER A 230 14.50 6.28 4.14
CA SER A 230 14.50 7.31 5.19
C SER A 230 13.25 7.23 6.06
N ILE A 231 12.09 6.95 5.47
CA ILE A 231 10.83 6.77 6.17
C ILE A 231 10.87 5.56 7.11
N ILE A 232 11.40 4.42 6.65
CA ILE A 232 11.60 3.24 7.52
C ILE A 232 12.55 3.56 8.67
N ARG A 233 13.65 4.26 8.40
CA ARG A 233 14.59 4.62 9.47
C ARG A 233 13.91 5.48 10.54
N ALA A 234 13.05 6.42 10.13
CA ALA A 234 12.29 7.24 11.06
C ALA A 234 11.38 6.39 11.97
N THR A 235 10.74 5.33 11.46
CA THR A 235 9.90 4.44 12.29
C THR A 235 10.70 3.57 13.25
N THR A 236 11.95 3.20 12.92
CA THR A 236 12.81 2.45 13.83
C THR A 236 13.33 3.28 15.01
N VAL A 237 13.44 4.60 14.83
CA VAL A 237 13.91 5.53 15.87
C VAL A 237 12.76 6.04 16.74
N ALA A 238 11.57 6.21 16.15
CA ALA A 238 10.42 6.75 16.85
C ALA A 238 9.82 5.74 17.84
N THR A 239 9.39 6.24 19.00
CA THR A 239 8.60 5.46 19.96
C THR A 239 7.16 5.37 19.49
N LEU A 240 6.84 4.31 18.73
CA LEU A 240 5.51 4.00 18.22
C LEU A 240 4.85 2.85 19.01
N PRO A 241 3.51 2.75 19.02
CA PRO A 241 2.84 1.52 19.42
C PRO A 241 3.34 0.33 18.60
N ARG A 242 3.18 -0.89 19.13
CA ARG A 242 3.47 -2.09 18.34
C ARG A 242 2.54 -2.13 17.13
N LEU A 243 3.04 -2.62 16.00
CA LEU A 243 2.27 -2.65 14.75
C LEU A 243 0.95 -3.39 14.93
N GLU A 244 0.93 -4.45 15.73
CA GLU A 244 -0.24 -5.28 16.04
C GLU A 244 -1.36 -4.52 16.76
N GLU A 245 -1.05 -3.36 17.36
CA GLU A 245 -2.02 -2.51 18.05
C GLU A 245 -2.76 -1.57 17.08
N PHE A 246 -2.27 -1.39 15.85
CA PHE A 246 -2.92 -0.56 14.82
C PHE A 246 -4.11 -1.29 14.18
N PRO A 247 -5.03 -0.59 13.49
CA PRO A 247 -6.06 -1.25 12.68
C PRO A 247 -5.47 -2.25 11.68
N LEU A 248 -6.12 -3.40 11.48
CA LEU A 248 -5.62 -4.47 10.62
C LEU A 248 -5.33 -3.99 9.18
N SER A 249 -6.15 -3.07 8.66
CA SER A 249 -5.94 -2.45 7.34
C SER A 249 -4.60 -1.70 7.26
N HIS A 250 -4.20 -1.00 8.33
CA HIS A 250 -2.92 -0.30 8.42
C HIS A 250 -1.77 -1.30 8.52
N GLN A 251 -1.96 -2.38 9.29
CA GLN A 251 -0.97 -3.45 9.43
C GLN A 251 -0.67 -4.12 8.08
N VAL A 252 -1.71 -4.54 7.36
CA VAL A 252 -1.60 -5.17 6.03
C VAL A 252 -0.88 -4.23 5.06
N MET A 253 -1.25 -2.95 5.06
CA MET A 253 -0.64 -1.96 4.16
C MET A 253 0.84 -1.72 4.48
N ALA A 254 1.19 -1.60 5.77
CA ALA A 254 2.57 -1.45 6.21
C ALA A 254 3.41 -2.69 5.86
N ARG A 255 2.91 -3.90 6.18
CA ARG A 255 3.60 -5.16 5.90
C ARG A 255 3.80 -5.38 4.40
N TYR A 256 2.80 -5.07 3.57
CA TYR A 256 2.98 -5.13 2.12
C TYR A 256 4.18 -4.30 1.66
N TYR A 257 4.25 -3.02 2.01
CA TYR A 257 5.35 -2.18 1.54
C TYR A 257 6.71 -2.51 2.18
N LEU A 258 6.74 -2.88 3.46
CA LEU A 258 7.97 -3.34 4.11
C LEU A 258 8.50 -4.61 3.41
N GLY A 259 7.61 -5.52 3.04
CA GLY A 259 7.93 -6.71 2.28
C GLY A 259 8.43 -6.42 0.87
N VAL A 260 7.79 -5.52 0.12
CA VAL A 260 8.27 -5.10 -1.21
C VAL A 260 9.64 -4.40 -1.14
N LEU A 261 9.90 -3.62 -0.08
CA LEU A 261 11.21 -3.01 0.12
C LEU A 261 12.27 -4.03 0.50
N ALA A 262 11.94 -5.02 1.34
CA ALA A 262 12.83 -6.13 1.62
C ALA A 262 13.15 -6.92 0.35
N PHE A 263 12.14 -7.18 -0.49
CA PHE A 263 12.27 -7.81 -1.80
C PHE A 263 13.28 -7.09 -2.70
N PHE A 264 13.16 -5.76 -2.84
CA PHE A 264 14.11 -4.98 -3.65
C PHE A 264 15.52 -4.87 -3.05
N ASN A 265 15.71 -5.17 -1.76
CA ASN A 265 17.03 -5.23 -1.13
C ASN A 265 17.54 -6.69 -1.03
N ASP A 266 16.96 -7.63 -1.78
CA ASP A 266 17.31 -9.07 -1.77
C ASP A 266 17.18 -9.76 -0.39
N ASP A 267 16.45 -9.17 0.57
CA ASP A 267 16.12 -9.79 1.87
C ASP A 267 14.82 -10.62 1.74
N PHE A 268 14.92 -11.76 1.04
CA PHE A 268 13.77 -12.60 0.71
C PHE A 268 13.09 -13.22 1.93
N LYS A 269 13.83 -13.53 3.00
CA LYS A 269 13.25 -14.09 4.23
C LYS A 269 12.29 -13.11 4.88
N LYS A 270 12.72 -11.84 5.00
CA LYS A 270 11.85 -10.79 5.53
C LYS A 270 10.72 -10.47 4.56
N ALA A 271 11.02 -10.40 3.27
CA ALA A 271 10.01 -10.15 2.24
C ALA A 271 8.89 -11.19 2.30
N GLU A 272 9.23 -12.48 2.40
CA GLU A 272 8.26 -13.56 2.52
C GLU A 272 7.39 -13.38 3.77
N ALA A 273 7.99 -13.19 4.95
CA ALA A 273 7.24 -13.05 6.20
C ALA A 273 6.23 -11.88 6.15
N ASP A 274 6.67 -10.72 5.64
CA ASP A 274 5.85 -9.52 5.55
C ASP A 274 4.75 -9.65 4.47
N LEU A 275 5.08 -10.16 3.28
CA LEU A 275 4.14 -10.34 2.18
C LEU A 275 3.13 -11.47 2.44
N GLN A 276 3.56 -12.55 3.11
CA GLN A 276 2.68 -13.63 3.52
C GLN A 276 1.64 -13.13 4.53
N PHE A 277 2.07 -12.38 5.55
CA PHE A 277 1.15 -11.74 6.49
C PHE A 277 0.12 -10.85 5.76
N ALA A 278 0.58 -10.02 4.82
CA ALA A 278 -0.30 -9.16 4.04
C ALA A 278 -1.29 -9.97 3.20
N CYS A 279 -0.85 -11.07 2.59
CA CYS A 279 -1.69 -11.96 1.79
C CYS A 279 -2.77 -12.63 2.64
N ASP A 280 -2.39 -13.21 3.79
CA ASP A 280 -3.27 -13.96 4.67
C ASP A 280 -4.34 -13.08 5.30
N ASN A 281 -3.99 -11.83 5.62
CA ASN A 281 -4.89 -10.85 6.22
C ASN A 281 -5.62 -9.97 5.20
N THR A 282 -5.48 -10.25 3.89
CA THR A 282 -6.25 -9.58 2.83
C THR A 282 -7.43 -10.45 2.39
N PRO A 283 -8.68 -10.06 2.69
CA PRO A 283 -9.87 -10.81 2.29
C PRO A 283 -9.94 -11.05 0.77
N LYS A 284 -10.47 -12.21 0.37
CA LYS A 284 -10.57 -12.62 -1.05
C LYS A 284 -11.31 -11.63 -1.93
N GLN A 285 -12.26 -10.87 -1.40
CA GLN A 285 -12.99 -9.83 -2.15
C GLN A 285 -12.10 -8.69 -2.67
N TYR A 286 -10.94 -8.44 -2.05
CA TYR A 286 -10.01 -7.38 -2.46
C TYR A 286 -8.98 -7.90 -3.47
N GLN A 287 -9.46 -8.36 -4.62
CA GLN A 287 -8.64 -9.03 -5.64
C GLN A 287 -7.47 -8.16 -6.14
N ASN A 288 -7.69 -6.86 -6.31
CA ASN A 288 -6.62 -5.94 -6.71
C ASN A 288 -5.45 -5.92 -5.71
N ASN A 289 -5.74 -5.91 -4.40
CA ASN A 289 -4.72 -5.89 -3.37
C ASN A 289 -4.00 -7.24 -3.30
N ARG A 290 -4.74 -8.34 -3.39
CA ARG A 290 -4.16 -9.69 -3.45
C ARG A 290 -3.22 -9.83 -4.64
N ARG A 291 -3.63 -9.40 -5.82
CA ARG A 291 -2.78 -9.38 -7.02
C ARG A 291 -1.46 -8.64 -6.79
N LEU A 292 -1.52 -7.43 -6.21
CA LEU A 292 -0.32 -6.65 -5.90
C LEU A 292 0.63 -7.41 -4.97
N ILE A 293 0.09 -8.04 -3.91
CA ILE A 293 0.88 -8.83 -2.97
C ILE A 293 1.51 -10.05 -3.67
N LEU A 294 0.71 -10.79 -4.46
CA LEU A 294 1.14 -12.01 -5.13
C LEU A 294 2.25 -11.79 -6.16
N HIS A 295 2.27 -10.63 -6.84
CA HIS A 295 3.36 -10.29 -7.77
C HIS A 295 4.74 -10.25 -7.10
N TYR A 296 4.82 -10.00 -5.79
CA TYR A 296 6.08 -10.02 -5.05
C TYR A 296 6.23 -11.31 -4.22
N LEU A 297 5.15 -11.83 -3.64
CA LEU A 297 5.19 -13.03 -2.81
C LEU A 297 5.57 -14.28 -3.63
N ILE A 298 5.01 -14.44 -4.84
CA ILE A 298 5.29 -15.61 -5.67
C ILE A 298 6.78 -15.66 -6.07
N PRO A 299 7.38 -14.62 -6.69
CA PRO A 299 8.80 -14.65 -7.01
C PRO A 299 9.69 -14.89 -5.79
N THR A 300 9.35 -14.33 -4.63
CA THR A 300 10.08 -14.57 -3.37
C THR A 300 10.12 -16.06 -3.03
N LYS A 301 8.97 -16.73 -3.06
CA LYS A 301 8.84 -18.16 -2.77
C LYS A 301 9.43 -19.06 -3.86
N LEU A 302 9.37 -18.64 -5.13
CA LEU A 302 9.91 -19.40 -6.26
C LEU A 302 11.42 -19.57 -6.17
N VAL A 303 12.16 -18.57 -5.67
CA VAL A 303 13.61 -18.64 -5.48
C VAL A 303 13.98 -19.73 -4.47
N ASP A 304 13.19 -19.91 -3.42
CA ASP A 304 13.35 -20.99 -2.43
C ASP A 304 12.83 -22.35 -2.93
N GLY A 305 12.21 -22.37 -4.11
CA GLY A 305 11.64 -23.55 -4.75
C GLY A 305 10.23 -23.91 -4.30
N PHE A 306 9.54 -23.01 -3.60
CA PHE A 306 8.12 -23.14 -3.31
C PHE A 306 7.30 -22.63 -4.49
N VAL A 307 6.45 -23.50 -5.04
CA VAL A 307 5.59 -23.19 -6.17
C VAL A 307 4.14 -22.93 -5.72
N PRO A 308 3.41 -21.99 -6.35
CA PRO A 308 2.02 -21.74 -6.01
C PRO A 308 1.12 -22.95 -6.33
N SER A 309 0.04 -23.08 -5.56
CA SER A 309 -1.00 -24.09 -5.82
C SER A 309 -1.88 -23.66 -7.00
N ASN A 310 -2.45 -24.64 -7.72
CA ASN A 310 -3.36 -24.33 -8.83
C ASN A 310 -4.59 -23.55 -8.35
N ALA A 311 -5.12 -23.86 -7.17
CA ALA A 311 -6.21 -23.12 -6.55
C ALA A 311 -5.87 -21.63 -6.36
N LEU A 312 -4.65 -21.30 -5.93
CA LEU A 312 -4.21 -19.91 -5.79
C LEU A 312 -4.09 -19.20 -7.15
N LEU A 313 -3.59 -19.90 -8.18
CA LEU A 313 -3.46 -19.34 -9.52
C LEU A 313 -4.84 -19.09 -10.17
N GLU A 314 -5.77 -20.03 -10.01
CA GLU A 314 -7.14 -19.92 -10.53
C GLU A 314 -7.93 -18.77 -9.90
N GLU A 315 -7.63 -18.39 -8.65
CA GLU A 315 -8.23 -17.23 -8.00
C GLU A 315 -7.87 -15.88 -8.67
N THR A 316 -6.78 -15.82 -9.45
CA THR A 316 -6.33 -14.57 -10.08
C THR A 316 -5.78 -14.84 -11.49
N PRO A 317 -6.60 -14.69 -12.55
CA PRO A 317 -6.23 -15.06 -13.93
C PRO A 317 -4.92 -14.45 -14.44
N GLU A 318 -4.66 -13.17 -14.14
CA GLU A 318 -3.42 -12.50 -14.52
C GLU A 318 -2.17 -13.11 -13.85
N ILE A 319 -2.31 -13.57 -12.61
CA ILE A 319 -1.22 -14.27 -11.89
C ILE A 319 -1.02 -15.66 -12.51
N HIS A 320 -2.10 -16.35 -12.90
CA HIS A 320 -2.01 -17.62 -13.61
C HIS A 320 -1.26 -17.47 -14.92
N GLU A 321 -1.63 -16.48 -15.75
CA GLU A 321 -1.03 -16.26 -17.06
C GLU A 321 0.50 -16.13 -17.00
N ILE A 322 1.01 -15.43 -15.98
CA ILE A 322 2.44 -15.23 -15.78
C ILE A 322 3.09 -16.46 -15.13
N TYR A 323 2.57 -16.92 -14.00
CA TYR A 323 3.28 -17.87 -13.13
C TYR A 323 2.87 -19.33 -13.31
N GLY A 324 1.74 -19.63 -13.95
CA GLY A 324 1.27 -20.99 -14.19
C GLY A 324 2.22 -21.80 -15.08
N PRO A 325 2.60 -21.28 -16.28
CA PRO A 325 3.56 -21.96 -17.14
C PRO A 325 4.95 -22.07 -16.48
N LEU A 326 5.41 -21.03 -15.76
CA LEU A 326 6.65 -21.07 -14.99
C LEU A 326 6.63 -22.16 -13.91
N THR A 327 5.53 -22.27 -13.17
CA THR A 327 5.32 -23.30 -12.14
C THR A 327 5.38 -24.70 -12.74
N THR A 328 4.82 -24.89 -13.94
CA THR A 328 4.86 -26.16 -14.65
C THR A 328 6.29 -26.53 -15.07
N ALA A 329 7.04 -25.56 -15.60
CA ALA A 329 8.44 -25.75 -15.96
C ALA A 329 9.30 -26.12 -14.74
N ILE A 330 9.13 -25.43 -13.61
CA ILE A 330 9.80 -25.73 -12.34
C ILE A 330 9.48 -27.14 -11.85
N LYS A 331 8.21 -27.54 -11.82
CA LYS A 331 7.80 -28.88 -11.37
C LYS A 331 8.34 -30.00 -12.27
N THR A 332 8.44 -29.75 -13.57
CA THR A 332 8.91 -30.74 -14.55
C THR A 332 10.43 -30.77 -14.71
N GLY A 333 11.13 -29.72 -14.27
CA GLY A 333 12.57 -29.55 -14.50
C GLY A 333 12.92 -29.22 -15.96
N ASN A 334 11.97 -28.71 -16.73
CA ASN A 334 12.22 -28.35 -18.13
C ASN A 334 12.75 -26.92 -18.24
N VAL A 335 14.07 -26.81 -18.40
CA VAL A 335 14.79 -25.52 -18.43
C VAL A 335 14.44 -24.70 -19.67
N GLN A 336 14.32 -25.34 -20.85
CA GLN A 336 13.96 -24.62 -22.08
C GLN A 336 12.56 -24.01 -22.00
N ILE A 337 11.56 -24.75 -21.51
CA ILE A 337 10.20 -24.21 -21.33
C ILE A 337 10.24 -23.03 -20.36
N PHE A 338 11.02 -23.12 -19.28
CA PHE A 338 11.17 -22.01 -18.35
C PHE A 338 11.73 -20.76 -19.05
N ASP A 339 12.82 -20.89 -19.81
CA ASP A 339 13.47 -19.78 -20.52
C ASP A 339 12.53 -19.15 -21.56
N GLU A 340 11.78 -19.96 -22.33
CA GLU A 340 10.78 -19.50 -23.30
C GLU A 340 9.62 -18.74 -22.63
N VAL A 341 9.10 -19.27 -21.51
CA VAL A 341 8.01 -18.62 -20.76
C VAL A 341 8.49 -17.33 -20.11
N LEU A 342 9.68 -17.34 -19.51
CA LEU A 342 10.27 -16.16 -18.87
C LEU A 342 10.47 -15.04 -19.89
N SER A 343 10.97 -15.36 -21.08
CA SER A 343 11.12 -14.42 -22.19
C SER A 343 9.77 -13.78 -22.58
N LYS A 344 8.71 -14.59 -22.72
CA LYS A 344 7.35 -14.10 -23.01
C LYS A 344 6.80 -13.21 -21.91
N ALA A 345 7.05 -13.54 -20.64
CA ALA A 345 6.59 -12.78 -19.48
C ALA A 345 7.44 -11.54 -19.17
N ALA A 346 8.61 -11.39 -19.81
CA ALA A 346 9.62 -10.38 -19.47
C ALA A 346 9.08 -8.94 -19.43
N PRO A 347 8.31 -8.44 -20.43
CA PRO A 347 7.81 -7.06 -20.39
C PRO A 347 6.99 -6.76 -19.14
N ARG A 348 6.14 -7.72 -18.72
CA ARG A 348 5.30 -7.57 -17.54
C ARG A 348 6.13 -7.62 -16.25
N LEU A 349 7.03 -8.60 -16.13
CA LEU A 349 7.90 -8.76 -14.96
C LEU A 349 8.87 -7.58 -14.78
N VAL A 350 9.42 -7.03 -15.88
CA VAL A 350 10.27 -5.84 -15.86
C VAL A 350 9.48 -4.62 -15.39
N SER A 351 8.24 -4.44 -15.87
CA SER A 351 7.38 -3.33 -15.42
C SER A 351 7.06 -3.38 -13.92
N LEU A 352 7.06 -4.58 -13.33
CA LEU A 352 6.82 -4.82 -11.91
C LEU A 352 8.10 -4.81 -11.06
N GLY A 353 9.28 -4.81 -11.70
CA GLY A 353 10.58 -4.91 -11.04
C GLY A 353 10.87 -6.30 -10.46
N THR A 354 10.24 -7.36 -10.97
CA THR A 354 10.33 -8.73 -10.44
C THR A 354 11.08 -9.70 -11.34
N TYR A 355 11.43 -9.29 -12.56
CA TYR A 355 12.09 -10.13 -13.58
C TYR A 355 13.34 -10.85 -13.04
N LEU A 356 14.29 -10.10 -12.49
CA LEU A 356 15.56 -10.66 -12.01
C LEU A 356 15.35 -11.71 -10.90
N THR A 357 14.35 -11.51 -10.04
CA THR A 357 14.03 -12.48 -8.98
C THR A 357 13.40 -13.74 -9.56
N VAL A 358 12.51 -13.61 -10.55
CA VAL A 358 11.94 -14.78 -11.24
C VAL A 358 13.01 -15.53 -12.01
N GLU A 359 13.91 -14.83 -12.70
CA GLU A 359 15.04 -15.43 -13.43
C GLU A 359 15.93 -16.29 -12.50
N ARG A 360 16.17 -15.85 -11.26
CA ARG A 360 16.90 -16.65 -10.26
C ARG A 360 16.23 -18.01 -9.97
N ALA A 361 14.91 -18.13 -10.15
CA ALA A 361 14.21 -19.42 -9.99
C ALA A 361 14.58 -20.45 -11.07
N ARG A 362 15.28 -20.05 -12.15
CA ARG A 362 15.87 -20.98 -13.13
C ARG A 362 16.76 -22.02 -12.46
N ASN A 363 17.51 -21.65 -11.43
CA ASN A 363 18.34 -22.58 -10.66
C ASN A 363 17.52 -23.72 -10.02
N VAL A 364 16.30 -23.42 -9.58
CA VAL A 364 15.37 -24.43 -9.04
C VAL A 364 14.91 -25.41 -10.12
N VAL A 365 14.71 -24.94 -11.35
CA VAL A 365 14.35 -25.79 -12.49
C VAL A 365 15.46 -26.79 -12.77
N VAL A 366 16.71 -26.31 -12.87
CA VAL A 366 17.88 -27.17 -13.12
C VAL A 366 18.08 -28.15 -11.96
N ARG A 367 17.97 -27.70 -10.71
CA ARG A 367 18.01 -28.57 -9.53
C ARG A 367 16.96 -29.68 -9.62
N THR A 368 15.75 -29.37 -10.09
CA THR A 368 14.67 -30.34 -10.26
C THR A 368 14.99 -31.36 -11.34
N LEU A 369 15.57 -30.93 -12.46
CA LEU A 369 16.06 -31.83 -13.52
C LEU A 369 17.13 -32.78 -12.98
N PHE A 370 18.17 -32.23 -12.34
CA PHE A 370 19.29 -33.02 -11.82
C PHE A 370 18.86 -33.99 -10.73
N ASN A 371 17.94 -33.59 -9.84
CA ASN A 371 17.39 -34.48 -8.83
C ASN A 371 16.58 -35.64 -9.45
N ARG A 372 15.88 -35.41 -10.57
CA ARG A 372 15.20 -36.48 -11.31
C ARG A 372 16.21 -37.44 -11.94
N VAL A 373 17.26 -36.92 -12.56
CA VAL A 373 18.35 -37.73 -13.13
C VAL A 373 19.02 -38.57 -12.05
N TYR A 374 19.37 -37.96 -10.91
CA TYR A 374 19.95 -38.66 -9.76
C TYR A 374 19.07 -39.82 -9.28
N LYS A 375 17.75 -39.62 -9.22
CA LYS A 375 16.79 -40.68 -8.85
C LYS A 375 16.66 -41.78 -9.91
N ILE A 376 16.75 -41.43 -11.20
CA ILE A 376 16.75 -42.41 -12.30
C ILE A 376 18.02 -43.28 -12.26
N MET A 377 19.14 -42.71 -11.83
CA MET A 377 20.42 -43.41 -11.63
C MET A 377 20.51 -44.11 -10.27
N ASP A 378 19.38 -44.49 -9.69
CA ASP A 378 19.24 -45.20 -8.40
C ASP A 378 19.94 -44.53 -7.20
N GLY A 379 20.14 -43.21 -7.24
CA GLY A 379 20.79 -42.47 -6.17
C GLY A 379 22.27 -42.82 -5.96
N SER A 380 22.95 -43.28 -7.01
CA SER A 380 24.38 -43.61 -6.96
C SER A 380 25.22 -42.50 -6.32
N SER A 381 26.11 -42.88 -5.40
CA SER A 381 27.06 -41.95 -4.75
C SER A 381 28.08 -41.32 -5.71
N ARG A 382 28.22 -41.87 -6.92
CA ARG A 382 29.14 -41.40 -7.97
C ARG A 382 28.40 -41.36 -9.30
N LEU A 383 28.33 -40.18 -9.91
CA LEU A 383 27.72 -39.98 -11.22
C LEU A 383 28.69 -39.22 -12.13
N PRO A 384 28.91 -39.67 -13.38
CA PRO A 384 29.62 -38.88 -14.37
C PRO A 384 28.88 -37.57 -14.69
N ILE A 385 29.61 -36.48 -14.90
CA ILE A 385 29.03 -35.16 -15.25
C ILE A 385 28.28 -35.21 -16.58
N SER A 386 28.79 -36.00 -17.53
CA SER A 386 28.14 -36.28 -18.82
C SER A 386 26.70 -36.79 -18.73
N VAL A 387 26.28 -37.41 -17.61
CA VAL A 387 24.89 -37.82 -17.39
C VAL A 387 23.99 -36.59 -17.22
N PHE A 388 24.43 -35.58 -16.48
CA PHE A 388 23.70 -34.33 -16.30
C PHE A 388 23.74 -33.47 -17.58
N GLN A 389 24.87 -33.46 -18.28
CA GLN A 389 25.00 -32.84 -19.60
C GLN A 389 23.99 -33.42 -20.60
N SER A 390 23.90 -34.76 -20.68
CA SER A 390 22.94 -35.44 -21.55
C SER A 390 21.49 -35.08 -21.21
N ALA A 391 21.17 -34.90 -19.92
CA ALA A 391 19.84 -34.48 -19.49
C ALA A 391 19.52 -33.03 -19.87
N LEU A 392 20.52 -32.14 -19.85
CA LEU A 392 20.38 -30.76 -20.31
C LEU A 392 20.19 -30.71 -21.83
N ALA A 393 20.99 -31.45 -22.60
CA ALA A 393 20.84 -31.58 -24.04
C ALA A 393 19.45 -32.17 -24.42
N PHE A 394 18.93 -33.12 -23.63
CA PHE A 394 17.58 -33.66 -23.81
C PHE A 394 16.49 -32.58 -23.69
N VAL A 395 16.67 -31.61 -22.78
CA VAL A 395 15.79 -30.43 -22.69
C VAL A 395 16.26 -29.27 -23.57
N LYS A 396 17.11 -29.52 -24.58
CA LYS A 396 17.64 -28.56 -25.56
C LYS A 396 18.45 -27.41 -24.95
N VAL A 397 19.15 -27.69 -23.86
CA VAL A 397 20.14 -26.79 -23.27
C VAL A 397 21.51 -27.41 -23.50
N GLU A 398 22.19 -26.95 -24.56
CA GLU A 398 23.54 -27.40 -24.91
C GLU A 398 24.56 -26.63 -24.08
N LEU A 399 25.35 -27.35 -23.28
CA LEU A 399 26.41 -26.81 -22.43
C LEU A 399 27.63 -27.73 -22.48
N GLU A 400 28.81 -27.16 -22.33
CA GLU A 400 30.07 -27.89 -22.19
C GLU A 400 30.15 -28.55 -20.79
N GLU A 401 30.99 -29.59 -20.66
CA GLU A 401 31.10 -30.35 -19.39
C GLU A 401 31.54 -29.45 -18.22
N ASP A 402 32.48 -28.52 -18.47
CA ASP A 402 32.98 -27.53 -17.51
C ASP A 402 31.86 -26.58 -17.03
N GLU A 403 30.92 -26.22 -17.90
CA GLU A 403 29.77 -25.37 -17.54
C GLU A 403 28.79 -26.14 -16.63
N VAL A 404 28.54 -27.41 -16.95
CA VAL A 404 27.69 -28.29 -16.13
C VAL A 404 28.34 -28.53 -14.77
N GLU A 405 29.65 -28.75 -14.72
CA GLU A 405 30.42 -28.86 -13.47
C GLU A 405 30.24 -27.61 -12.60
N CYS A 406 30.41 -26.43 -13.18
CA CYS A 406 30.21 -25.15 -12.51
C CYS A 406 28.79 -25.00 -11.94
N MET A 407 27.77 -25.37 -12.71
CA MET A 407 26.37 -25.35 -12.25
C MET A 407 26.14 -26.28 -11.05
N ILE A 408 26.67 -27.50 -11.09
CA ILE A 408 26.57 -28.48 -9.99
C ILE A 408 27.28 -27.94 -8.75
N ALA A 409 28.51 -27.44 -8.90
CA ALA A 409 29.29 -26.85 -7.81
C ALA A 409 28.54 -25.69 -7.14
N GLN A 410 27.93 -24.81 -7.93
CA GLN A 410 27.12 -23.70 -7.43
C GLN A 410 25.89 -24.17 -6.64
N MET A 411 25.21 -25.23 -7.10
CA MET A 411 24.07 -25.79 -6.38
C MET A 411 24.47 -26.43 -5.04
N ILE A 412 25.62 -27.11 -4.98
CA ILE A 412 26.15 -27.69 -3.74
C ILE A 412 26.46 -26.57 -2.73
N TYR A 413 27.17 -25.53 -3.18
CA TYR A 413 27.52 -24.39 -2.33
C TYR A 413 26.27 -23.69 -1.75
N GLN A 414 25.22 -23.51 -2.55
CA GLN A 414 23.97 -22.88 -2.11
C GLN A 414 23.19 -23.69 -1.07
N ILE A 415 23.31 -25.03 -1.10
CA ILE A 415 22.69 -25.92 -0.10
C ILE A 415 23.37 -25.75 1.26
N GLU A 416 24.70 -25.66 1.32
CA GLU A 416 25.42 -25.49 2.59
C GLU A 416 25.05 -24.17 3.31
N TRP A 417 24.72 -23.12 2.56
CA TRP A 417 24.25 -21.85 3.12
C TRP A 417 22.79 -21.86 3.59
N SER A 418 21.95 -22.76 3.08
CA SER A 418 20.55 -22.88 3.48
C SER A 418 20.34 -23.87 4.64
N VAL A 419 21.27 -24.79 4.87
CA VAL A 419 21.22 -25.81 5.95
C VAL A 419 21.66 -25.28 7.33
N THR A 420 22.22 -24.06 7.44
CA THR A 420 22.70 -23.51 8.73
C THR A 420 21.63 -22.87 9.63
N LYS A 421 20.33 -23.13 9.44
CA LYS A 421 19.32 -22.81 10.47
C LYS A 421 18.23 -23.89 10.56
N PRO A 422 18.25 -24.74 11.60
CA PRO A 422 17.06 -25.52 11.95
C PRO A 422 15.90 -24.56 12.28
N CYS A 423 14.70 -24.92 11.83
CA CYS A 423 13.44 -24.30 12.22
C CYS A 423 13.19 -24.41 13.73
#